data_AF-A0A453NEG2-F1
#
_entry.id   AF-A0A453NEG2-F1
#
_cell.length_a   1.000
_cell.length_b   1.000
_cell.length_c   1.000
_cell.angle_alpha   90.00
_cell.angle_beta   90.00
_cell.angle_gamma   90.00
#
_symmetry.space_group_name_H-M   'P 1'
#
loop_
_entity.id
_entity.type
_entity.pdbx_description
1 polymer ?
#
loop_
_entity_poly.entity_id
_entity_poly.type
_entity_poly.pdbx_seq_one_letter_code
_entity_poly.pdbx_strand_id
1 'polypeptide(L)'
;MFLEAEEHREFVTEAIMQLHTTQQFLAPGRLVVVKSKSDDDHLLGVIVKNPSATLKQYVVLVLTGDCTSSALAPNLSSQSEKGPGDSQGYFIIPPKGKRGMDDDFFSSSRTRKSSGVINIKLPYMGDASGMGFEVRAVENKEIISICISKIKIDQVGLLEDISKTVYAKTVQMLIKEQTDGKYPPALDAIKDLKMKDMDQVKRYHAHNNLLEEMSKNKCHGCIKLKEHKSMMKDQKMHKDELDQLKYQMSDEALQQMPQFQGRIDVLKEIHYIDSDLVVQLKGRVACEMNSGEELISTECLFENQLDELEPEEAVAIMSAFVFQQRNASEPSLTPKLADAKKRLYDTAISLGQLQKRHEVPVDPEEYARDNLKFGLVEVVYEWAKGTPFADICELTDVSEGLIVRTIVRLDETCREFRNAASIMGNSALYKKMEIASNAIKRDIVFAASLYVTGI
;
A
#
# COMPACT_ATOMS: atom_id res chain seq x y z
N MET A 1 -21.70 12.60 -9.34
CA MET A 1 -21.70 13.69 -10.35
C MET A 1 -20.32 14.15 -10.78
N PHE A 2 -19.67 15.21 -10.25
CA PHE A 2 -18.41 15.70 -10.84
C PHE A 2 -17.26 14.66 -10.80
N LEU A 3 -16.97 14.08 -9.64
CA LEU A 3 -15.90 13.08 -9.49
C LEU A 3 -16.15 11.81 -10.30
N GLU A 4 -17.42 11.41 -10.40
CA GLU A 4 -17.89 10.26 -11.19
C GLU A 4 -17.81 10.54 -12.69
N ALA A 5 -18.14 11.78 -13.11
CA ALA A 5 -17.99 12.22 -14.49
C ALA A 5 -16.50 12.25 -14.89
N GLU A 6 -15.61 12.68 -14.00
CA GLU A 6 -14.15 12.64 -14.19
C GLU A 6 -13.64 11.21 -14.34
N GLU A 7 -14.10 10.27 -13.52
CA GLU A 7 -13.73 8.85 -13.62
C GLU A 7 -14.16 8.25 -14.97
N HIS A 8 -15.40 8.50 -15.39
CA HIS A 8 -15.85 8.10 -16.73
C HIS A 8 -15.08 8.82 -17.84
N ARG A 9 -14.74 10.10 -17.66
CA ARG A 9 -13.97 10.89 -18.63
C ARG A 9 -12.59 10.30 -18.89
N GLU A 10 -11.85 9.96 -17.83
CA GLU A 10 -10.51 9.39 -17.95
C GLU A 10 -10.54 8.06 -18.69
N PHE A 11 -11.46 7.17 -18.30
CA PHE A 11 -11.65 5.88 -18.95
C PHE A 11 -12.01 6.03 -20.44
N VAL A 12 -12.97 6.90 -20.77
CA VAL A 12 -13.41 7.12 -22.16
C VAL A 12 -12.29 7.76 -22.98
N THR A 13 -11.53 8.71 -22.42
CA THR A 13 -10.40 9.36 -23.11
C THR A 13 -9.31 8.34 -23.45
N GLU A 14 -8.97 7.45 -22.52
CA GLU A 14 -8.01 6.37 -22.76
C GLU A 14 -8.51 5.40 -23.84
N ALA A 15 -9.79 5.02 -23.78
CA ALA A 15 -10.42 4.19 -24.81
C ALA A 15 -10.40 4.85 -26.21
N ILE A 16 -10.69 6.15 -26.29
CA ILE A 16 -10.64 6.95 -27.53
C ILE A 16 -9.23 6.91 -28.14
N MET A 17 -8.18 7.02 -27.33
CA MET A 17 -6.81 7.02 -27.84
C MET A 17 -6.32 5.66 -28.33
N GLN A 18 -6.94 4.57 -27.88
CA GLN A 18 -6.64 3.19 -28.30
C GLN A 18 -7.36 2.79 -29.61
N LEU A 19 -8.39 3.52 -30.02
CA LEU A 19 -9.12 3.27 -31.26
C LEU A 19 -8.23 3.50 -32.50
N HIS A 20 -8.20 2.52 -33.41
CA HIS A 20 -7.42 2.61 -34.65
C HIS A 20 -7.91 3.75 -35.57
N THR A 21 -9.21 4.08 -35.51
CA THR A 21 -9.81 5.19 -36.25
C THR A 21 -9.26 6.55 -35.81
N THR A 22 -8.91 6.70 -34.52
CA THR A 22 -8.45 7.97 -33.92
C THR A 22 -7.17 8.49 -34.54
N GLN A 23 -6.25 7.59 -34.91
CA GLN A 23 -4.98 7.95 -35.57
C GLN A 23 -5.19 8.66 -36.92
N GLN A 24 -6.31 8.42 -37.60
CA GLN A 24 -6.63 9.10 -38.87
C GLN A 24 -7.03 10.56 -38.65
N PHE A 25 -7.57 10.88 -37.48
CA PHE A 25 -8.03 12.23 -37.13
C PHE A 25 -6.92 13.08 -36.50
N LEU A 26 -5.94 12.45 -35.81
CA LEU A 26 -4.75 13.06 -35.24
C LEU A 26 -3.69 13.37 -36.32
N ALA A 27 -4.04 14.24 -37.26
CA ALA A 27 -3.15 14.70 -38.33
C ALA A 27 -2.70 16.15 -38.09
N PRO A 28 -1.55 16.57 -38.66
CA PRO A 28 -1.10 17.95 -38.55
C PRO A 28 -2.17 18.95 -39.05
N GLY A 29 -2.38 20.00 -38.27
CA GLY A 29 -3.43 21.00 -38.45
C GLY A 29 -4.75 20.69 -37.73
N ARG A 30 -4.92 19.51 -37.15
CA ARG A 30 -6.10 19.15 -36.33
C ARG A 30 -6.07 19.93 -35.01
N LEU A 31 -7.21 20.48 -34.61
CA LEU A 31 -7.36 21.10 -33.29
C LEU A 31 -7.60 20.04 -32.21
N VAL A 32 -6.97 20.24 -31.06
CA VAL A 32 -7.06 19.35 -29.90
C VAL A 32 -7.13 20.16 -28.62
N VAL A 33 -7.79 19.64 -27.60
CA VAL A 33 -7.73 20.16 -26.23
C VAL A 33 -6.78 19.29 -25.43
N VAL A 34 -5.82 19.91 -24.76
CA VAL A 34 -4.74 19.22 -24.04
C VAL A 34 -4.77 19.60 -22.57
N LYS A 35 -4.48 18.63 -21.69
CA LYS A 35 -4.43 18.83 -20.24
C LYS A 35 -3.46 19.96 -19.87
N SER A 36 -3.90 20.92 -19.07
CA SER A 36 -3.02 21.94 -18.52
C SER A 36 -2.18 21.35 -17.38
N LYS A 37 -0.99 21.92 -17.14
CA LYS A 37 -0.15 21.61 -15.97
C LYS A 37 -0.54 22.43 -14.73
N SER A 38 -1.21 23.57 -14.94
CA SER A 38 -1.91 24.31 -13.88
C SER A 38 -3.31 23.75 -13.72
N ASP A 39 -3.88 23.82 -12.51
CA ASP A 39 -5.25 23.36 -12.17
C ASP A 39 -6.38 24.18 -12.83
N ASP A 40 -6.02 25.04 -13.79
CA ASP A 40 -6.94 25.86 -14.58
C ASP A 40 -7.18 25.25 -15.96
N ASP A 41 -8.26 25.72 -16.59
CA ASP A 41 -8.90 25.21 -17.80
C ASP A 41 -7.91 24.65 -18.86
N HIS A 42 -8.31 23.55 -19.50
CA HIS A 42 -7.49 22.85 -20.49
C HIS A 42 -7.06 23.76 -21.66
N LEU A 43 -5.96 23.44 -22.32
CA LEU A 43 -5.38 24.31 -23.35
C LEU A 43 -5.86 23.90 -24.74
N LEU A 44 -6.34 24.88 -25.52
CA LEU A 44 -6.63 24.67 -26.93
C LEU A 44 -5.33 24.70 -27.73
N GLY A 45 -5.14 23.73 -28.62
CA GLY A 45 -3.97 23.68 -29.47
C GLY A 45 -4.19 23.04 -30.83
N VAL A 46 -3.13 23.03 -31.63
CA VAL A 46 -3.08 22.42 -32.96
C VAL A 46 -1.93 21.42 -33.03
N ILE A 47 -2.19 20.24 -33.59
CA ILE A 47 -1.15 19.26 -33.87
C ILE A 47 -0.23 19.81 -34.97
N VAL A 48 1.04 20.00 -34.64
CA VAL A 48 2.06 20.47 -35.59
C VAL A 48 2.77 19.28 -36.25
N LYS A 49 3.06 18.23 -35.47
CA LYS A 49 3.76 17.03 -35.97
C LYS A 49 3.29 15.77 -35.25
N ASN A 50 3.18 14.68 -36.01
CA ASN A 50 2.84 13.35 -35.50
C ASN A 50 4.09 12.61 -35.00
N PRO A 51 3.92 11.57 -34.15
CA PRO A 51 5.02 10.73 -33.70
C PRO A 51 5.83 10.16 -34.87
N SER A 52 7.16 10.16 -34.73
CA SER A 52 8.11 9.59 -35.67
C SER A 52 9.09 8.66 -34.95
N ALA A 53 9.90 7.90 -35.68
CA ALA A 53 10.89 6.98 -35.10
C ALA A 53 11.84 7.64 -34.08
N THR A 54 12.09 8.94 -34.25
CA THR A 54 12.94 9.78 -33.39
C THR A 54 12.21 10.46 -32.23
N LEU A 55 10.88 10.64 -32.31
CA LEU A 55 10.08 11.29 -31.28
C LEU A 55 8.74 10.58 -31.17
N LYS A 56 8.54 9.82 -30.09
CA LYS A 56 7.33 9.01 -29.87
C LYS A 56 6.09 9.83 -29.44
N GLN A 57 6.21 11.15 -29.36
CA GLN A 57 5.19 12.07 -28.86
C GLN A 57 4.66 12.98 -29.99
N TYR A 58 3.45 13.50 -29.81
CA TYR A 58 2.89 14.53 -30.68
C TYR A 58 3.54 15.87 -30.36
N VAL A 59 3.81 16.70 -31.37
CA VAL A 59 4.19 18.09 -31.15
C VAL A 59 2.96 18.95 -31.35
N VAL A 60 2.54 19.66 -30.31
CA VAL A 60 1.33 20.48 -30.30
C VAL A 60 1.69 21.91 -29.94
N LEU A 61 1.16 22.87 -30.70
CA LEU A 61 1.19 24.28 -30.34
C LEU A 61 -0.09 24.59 -29.58
N VAL A 62 0.01 24.98 -28.32
CA VAL A 62 -1.10 25.30 -27.42
C VAL A 62 -1.10 26.79 -27.06
N LEU A 63 -2.27 27.34 -26.77
CA LEU A 63 -2.44 28.70 -26.26
C LEU A 63 -2.32 28.69 -24.73
N THR A 64 -1.58 29.65 -24.16
CA THR A 64 -1.29 29.72 -22.71
C THR A 64 -1.92 30.93 -22.00
N GLY A 65 -2.70 31.77 -22.71
CA GLY A 65 -3.41 32.93 -22.16
C GLY A 65 -2.70 34.28 -22.37
N ASP A 66 -3.30 35.37 -21.87
CA ASP A 66 -2.80 36.74 -22.02
C ASP A 66 -1.62 37.02 -21.07
N CYS A 67 -0.49 37.50 -21.61
CA CYS A 67 0.65 37.93 -20.82
C CYS A 67 0.40 39.30 -20.17
N THR A 68 0.18 39.34 -18.84
CA THR A 68 0.67 40.48 -18.05
C THR A 68 2.19 40.33 -17.91
N SER A 69 2.91 41.17 -18.63
CA SER A 69 4.37 41.29 -18.60
C SER A 69 4.89 41.46 -17.15
N SER A 70 5.64 40.47 -16.65
CA SER A 70 6.79 40.62 -15.72
C SER A 70 7.06 39.34 -14.93
N ALA A 71 7.83 38.42 -15.50
CA ALA A 71 8.83 37.60 -14.81
C ALA A 71 9.54 36.74 -15.86
N LEU A 72 10.75 36.28 -15.55
CA LEU A 72 11.61 35.43 -16.39
C LEU A 72 12.58 36.19 -17.31
N ALA A 73 13.42 37.02 -16.68
CA ALA A 73 14.84 36.94 -17.01
C ALA A 73 15.36 35.57 -16.50
N PRO A 74 16.18 34.82 -17.28
CA PRO A 74 16.76 33.58 -16.81
C PRO A 74 17.86 33.86 -15.78
N ASN A 75 17.67 33.35 -14.56
CA ASN A 75 18.70 33.29 -13.52
C ASN A 75 19.81 32.32 -13.95
N LEU A 76 20.96 32.85 -14.31
CA LEU A 76 22.23 32.12 -14.40
C LEU A 76 23.00 32.32 -13.09
N SER A 77 23.14 31.26 -12.30
CA SER A 77 24.01 31.25 -11.13
C SER A 77 25.42 30.76 -11.49
N SER A 78 26.38 31.65 -11.23
CA SER A 78 27.80 31.47 -10.84
C SER A 78 28.78 30.73 -11.78
N GLN A 79 29.83 31.44 -12.25
CA GLN A 79 31.18 31.36 -11.66
C GLN A 79 32.15 32.46 -12.18
N SER A 80 32.88 33.04 -11.22
CA SER A 80 34.25 33.59 -11.22
C SER A 80 34.71 34.82 -12.07
N GLU A 81 35.03 35.87 -11.31
CA GLU A 81 36.30 36.65 -11.28
C GLU A 81 36.50 37.97 -12.09
N LYS A 82 36.59 39.06 -11.28
CA LYS A 82 37.56 40.17 -11.25
C LYS A 82 37.51 41.33 -12.27
N GLY A 83 37.19 42.51 -11.73
CA GLY A 83 38.06 43.71 -11.78
C GLY A 83 37.66 44.86 -12.72
N PRO A 84 37.88 46.14 -12.34
CA PRO A 84 36.96 47.25 -12.63
C PRO A 84 37.46 48.26 -13.69
N GLY A 85 36.55 49.06 -14.27
CA GLY A 85 36.93 50.18 -15.15
C GLY A 85 35.75 50.94 -15.78
N ASP A 86 35.32 51.98 -15.07
CA ASP A 86 34.77 53.28 -15.48
C ASP A 86 34.13 53.59 -16.86
N SER A 87 33.11 54.46 -16.73
CA SER A 87 32.74 55.61 -17.59
C SER A 87 31.78 55.45 -18.79
N GLN A 88 30.56 55.96 -18.54
CA GLN A 88 29.85 57.04 -19.27
C GLN A 88 29.93 57.11 -20.81
N GLY A 89 28.76 57.27 -21.45
CA GLY A 89 28.65 58.21 -22.58
C GLY A 89 27.70 57.84 -23.73
N TYR A 90 26.53 58.49 -23.72
CA TYR A 90 25.80 59.09 -24.85
C TYR A 90 25.42 58.32 -26.14
N PHE A 91 24.12 58.48 -26.45
CA PHE A 91 23.44 58.32 -27.73
C PHE A 91 24.07 59.08 -28.91
N ILE A 92 24.08 58.48 -30.11
CA ILE A 92 23.95 59.19 -31.40
C ILE A 92 23.12 58.36 -32.41
N ILE A 93 22.00 58.94 -32.87
CA ILE A 93 21.31 58.70 -34.16
C ILE A 93 21.72 59.90 -35.04
N PRO A 94 22.11 59.84 -36.33
CA PRO A 94 21.19 59.65 -37.50
C PRO A 94 21.93 59.21 -38.82
N PRO A 95 21.47 59.44 -40.08
CA PRO A 95 20.19 59.89 -40.63
C PRO A 95 19.61 59.05 -41.81
N LYS A 96 18.38 59.43 -42.18
CA LYS A 96 17.55 58.96 -43.31
C LYS A 96 18.10 59.38 -44.70
N GLY A 97 17.95 58.50 -45.70
CA GLY A 97 18.05 58.79 -47.13
C GLY A 97 16.75 58.48 -47.88
N LYS A 98 16.44 59.30 -48.89
CA LYS A 98 15.14 59.51 -49.57
C LYS A 98 14.67 58.42 -50.54
N ARG A 99 13.35 58.48 -50.80
CA ARG A 99 12.48 57.71 -51.71
C ARG A 99 12.98 57.58 -53.16
N GLY A 100 12.61 56.45 -53.77
CA GLY A 100 12.46 56.21 -55.21
C GLY A 100 11.51 55.02 -55.42
N MET A 101 10.58 55.16 -56.37
CA MET A 101 9.37 54.36 -56.58
C MET A 101 9.64 53.19 -57.55
N ASP A 102 8.78 52.17 -57.42
CA ASP A 102 8.40 51.14 -58.39
C ASP A 102 9.07 49.75 -58.37
N ASP A 103 8.14 48.82 -58.14
CA ASP A 103 7.96 47.50 -58.75
C ASP A 103 8.66 46.27 -58.19
N ASP A 104 7.78 45.32 -57.88
CA ASP A 104 7.96 43.88 -57.80
C ASP A 104 8.89 43.33 -56.73
N PHE A 105 8.32 42.98 -55.56
CA PHE A 105 8.70 41.73 -54.89
C PHE A 105 7.56 41.18 -54.02
N PHE A 106 6.53 40.63 -54.67
CA PHE A 106 5.80 39.52 -54.05
C PHE A 106 6.77 38.35 -53.89
N SER A 107 7.32 38.16 -52.69
CA SER A 107 8.02 36.91 -52.36
C SER A 107 6.98 35.81 -52.17
N SER A 108 6.75 35.07 -53.26
CA SER A 108 6.09 33.78 -53.25
C SER A 108 6.85 32.84 -52.31
N SER A 109 6.24 32.51 -51.17
CA SER A 109 6.75 31.48 -50.26
C SER A 109 6.75 30.13 -50.99
N ARG A 110 7.96 29.62 -51.29
CA ARG A 110 8.13 28.27 -51.82
C ARG A 110 7.79 27.29 -50.72
N THR A 111 6.71 26.52 -50.90
CA THR A 111 6.41 25.36 -50.04
C THR A 111 7.46 24.28 -50.27
N ARG A 112 8.55 24.30 -49.49
CA ARG A 112 9.45 23.14 -49.37
C ARG A 112 8.71 22.03 -48.62
N LYS A 113 8.88 20.77 -49.04
CA LYS A 113 8.46 19.61 -48.24
C LYS A 113 9.29 19.62 -46.94
N SER A 114 8.63 19.46 -45.80
CA SER A 114 9.28 19.44 -44.48
C SER A 114 10.40 18.40 -44.45
N SER A 115 11.59 18.81 -43.99
CA SER A 115 12.70 17.87 -43.76
C SER A 115 12.44 16.98 -42.53
N GLY A 116 11.50 17.40 -41.67
CA GLY A 116 11.12 16.68 -40.46
C GLY A 116 12.08 16.92 -39.30
N VAL A 117 13.09 17.78 -39.48
CA VAL A 117 14.00 18.23 -38.42
C VAL A 117 13.25 19.20 -37.49
N ILE A 118 13.51 19.12 -36.19
CA ILE A 118 12.97 20.05 -35.19
C ILE A 118 14.15 20.90 -34.71
N ASN A 119 14.18 22.18 -35.08
CA ASN A 119 15.26 23.10 -34.71
C ASN A 119 14.97 23.87 -33.40
N ILE A 120 13.81 23.65 -32.80
CA ILE A 120 13.41 24.24 -31.52
C ILE A 120 13.66 23.28 -30.36
N LYS A 121 14.08 23.81 -29.21
CA LYS A 121 14.10 23.06 -27.94
C LYS A 121 12.69 23.07 -27.33
N LEU A 122 12.09 21.89 -27.14
CA LEU A 122 10.76 21.76 -26.53
C LEU A 122 10.87 21.75 -24.99
N PRO A 123 9.95 22.42 -24.25
CA PRO A 123 8.90 23.30 -24.77
C PRO A 123 9.47 24.64 -25.27
N TYR A 124 8.94 25.13 -26.40
CA TYR A 124 9.27 26.43 -26.96
C TYR A 124 8.15 27.43 -26.69
N MET A 125 8.46 28.50 -25.99
CA MET A 125 7.50 29.54 -25.58
C MET A 125 7.68 30.79 -26.43
N GLY A 126 6.58 31.48 -26.71
CA GLY A 126 6.62 32.79 -27.34
C GLY A 126 5.29 33.52 -27.25
N ASP A 127 5.30 34.77 -27.69
CA ASP A 127 4.11 35.61 -27.75
C ASP A 127 3.83 36.00 -29.18
N ALA A 128 2.57 35.86 -29.60
CA ALA A 128 2.14 36.34 -30.91
C ALA A 128 0.67 36.76 -30.89
N SER A 129 0.33 37.82 -31.62
CA SER A 129 -1.06 38.32 -31.75
C SER A 129 -1.74 38.63 -30.40
N GLY A 130 -0.96 39.02 -29.37
CA GLY A 130 -1.46 39.36 -28.03
C GLY A 130 -1.63 38.18 -27.07
N MET A 131 -1.32 36.95 -27.50
CA MET A 131 -1.51 35.73 -26.72
C MET A 131 -0.20 34.93 -26.61
N GLY A 132 0.05 34.38 -25.43
CA GLY A 132 1.15 33.44 -25.22
C GLY A 132 0.87 32.09 -25.90
N PHE A 133 1.89 31.49 -26.48
CA PHE A 133 1.82 30.15 -27.03
C PHE A 133 2.99 29.29 -26.55
N GLU A 134 2.73 27.99 -26.43
CA GLU A 134 3.71 26.95 -26.10
C GLU A 134 3.70 25.89 -27.19
N VAL A 135 4.86 25.57 -27.76
CA VAL A 135 5.04 24.35 -28.56
C VAL A 135 5.65 23.29 -27.66
N ARG A 136 4.92 22.20 -27.41
CA ARG A 136 5.35 21.13 -26.49
C ARG A 136 5.15 19.74 -27.08
N ALA A 137 5.90 18.79 -26.55
CA ALA A 137 5.67 17.38 -26.80
C ALA A 137 4.56 16.87 -25.88
N VAL A 138 3.60 16.13 -26.43
CA VAL A 138 2.37 15.68 -25.77
C VAL A 138 2.18 14.19 -25.98
N GLU A 139 1.86 13.47 -24.91
CA GLU A 139 1.50 12.05 -24.94
C GLU A 139 0.01 11.83 -25.22
N ASN A 140 -0.36 10.63 -25.67
CA ASN A 140 -1.77 10.29 -25.94
C ASN A 140 -2.68 10.57 -24.73
N LYS A 141 -2.20 10.30 -23.51
CA LYS A 141 -2.95 10.50 -22.26
C LYS A 141 -3.19 11.96 -21.89
N GLU A 142 -2.44 12.88 -22.49
CA GLU A 142 -2.56 14.32 -22.23
C GLU A 142 -3.54 15.00 -23.19
N ILE A 143 -3.90 14.36 -24.31
CA ILE A 143 -4.93 14.88 -25.23
C ILE A 143 -6.31 14.49 -24.68
N ILE A 144 -7.13 15.49 -24.39
CA ILE A 144 -8.44 15.32 -23.74
C ILE A 144 -9.54 15.18 -24.78
N SER A 145 -9.51 15.98 -25.84
CA SER A 145 -10.49 15.89 -26.93
C SER A 145 -9.89 16.25 -28.29
N ILE A 146 -10.48 15.68 -29.33
CA ILE A 146 -10.12 15.93 -30.73
C ILE A 146 -11.25 16.72 -31.36
N CYS A 147 -10.95 17.91 -31.89
CA CYS A 147 -11.96 18.81 -32.43
C CYS A 147 -12.30 18.49 -33.89
N ILE A 148 -13.53 18.83 -34.30
CA ILE A 148 -13.99 18.70 -35.69
C ILE A 148 -13.22 19.65 -36.63
N SER A 149 -12.82 20.83 -36.12
CA SER A 149 -12.07 21.84 -36.87
C SER A 149 -10.65 21.41 -37.24
N LYS A 150 -10.17 21.88 -38.40
CA LYS A 150 -8.80 21.71 -38.89
C LYS A 150 -8.31 23.01 -39.52
N ILE A 151 -7.11 23.46 -39.14
CA ILE A 151 -6.47 24.65 -39.70
C ILE A 151 -5.29 24.28 -40.59
N LYS A 152 -5.01 25.12 -41.60
CA LYS A 152 -3.84 24.95 -42.46
C LYS A 152 -2.61 25.53 -41.77
N ILE A 153 -1.66 24.68 -41.45
CA ILE A 153 -0.40 25.06 -40.79
C ILE A 153 0.80 24.95 -41.74
N ASP A 154 1.82 25.77 -41.50
CA ASP A 154 3.12 25.67 -42.15
C ASP A 154 4.12 25.06 -41.17
N GLN A 155 4.35 23.75 -41.30
CA GLN A 155 5.21 22.98 -40.40
C GLN A 155 6.68 23.41 -40.47
N VAL A 156 7.14 23.84 -41.65
CA VAL A 156 8.54 24.27 -41.86
C VAL A 156 8.76 25.60 -41.17
N GLY A 157 7.84 26.54 -41.36
CA GLY A 157 7.86 27.83 -40.68
C GLY A 157 7.78 27.72 -39.15
N LEU A 158 7.06 26.72 -38.63
CA LEU A 158 6.91 26.51 -37.18
C LEU A 158 8.11 25.77 -36.56
N LEU A 159 8.60 24.69 -37.17
CA LEU A 159 9.56 23.78 -36.53
C LEU A 159 11.01 23.95 -37.02
N GLU A 160 11.22 24.40 -38.26
CA GLU A 160 12.53 24.45 -38.91
C GLU A 160 13.07 25.89 -39.01
N ASP A 161 12.27 26.83 -39.53
CA ASP A 161 12.68 28.22 -39.81
C ASP A 161 12.38 29.20 -38.64
N ILE A 162 11.52 28.79 -37.69
CA ILE A 162 11.11 29.58 -36.51
C ILE A 162 10.61 30.99 -36.91
N SER A 163 9.73 31.05 -37.92
CA SER A 163 9.24 32.31 -38.48
C SER A 163 8.16 32.95 -37.61
N LYS A 164 8.44 34.13 -37.03
CA LYS A 164 7.50 34.90 -36.20
C LYS A 164 6.15 35.16 -36.90
N THR A 165 6.17 35.37 -38.22
CA THR A 165 4.96 35.61 -39.02
C THR A 165 4.06 34.37 -39.09
N VAL A 166 4.66 33.17 -39.13
CA VAL A 166 3.92 31.90 -39.17
C VAL A 166 3.30 31.58 -37.81
N TYR A 167 4.03 31.85 -36.72
CA TYR A 167 3.50 31.76 -35.36
C TYR A 167 2.30 32.71 -35.15
N ALA A 168 2.44 33.99 -35.51
CA ALA A 168 1.36 34.97 -35.39
C ALA A 168 0.10 34.59 -36.17
N LYS A 169 0.26 34.09 -37.40
CA LYS A 169 -0.86 33.61 -38.22
C LYS A 169 -1.54 32.39 -37.60
N THR A 170 -0.77 31.42 -37.08
CA THR A 170 -1.31 30.20 -36.48
C THR A 170 -2.05 30.50 -35.19
N VAL A 171 -1.49 31.35 -34.33
CA VAL A 171 -2.14 31.83 -33.09
C VAL A 171 -3.43 32.59 -33.41
N GLN A 172 -3.42 33.48 -34.41
CA GLN A 172 -4.63 34.20 -34.82
C GLN A 172 -5.74 33.26 -35.32
N MET A 173 -5.39 32.19 -36.04
CA MET A 173 -6.35 31.18 -36.47
C MET A 173 -6.93 30.38 -35.29
N LEU A 174 -6.12 30.07 -34.28
CA LEU A 174 -6.59 29.39 -33.07
C LEU A 174 -7.52 30.27 -32.23
N ILE A 175 -7.17 31.54 -32.03
CA ILE A 175 -8.01 32.52 -31.33
C ILE A 175 -9.38 32.65 -32.00
N LYS A 176 -9.42 32.66 -33.33
CA LYS A 176 -10.68 32.76 -34.09
C LYS A 176 -11.61 31.56 -33.85
N GLU A 177 -11.05 30.37 -33.64
CA GLU A 177 -11.82 29.15 -33.34
C GLU A 177 -12.24 29.09 -31.86
N GLN A 178 -11.64 29.88 -30.99
CA GLN A 178 -12.02 30.01 -29.58
C GLN A 178 -13.05 31.13 -29.39
N THR A 179 -14.32 30.83 -29.65
CA THR A 179 -15.41 31.80 -29.46
C THR A 179 -15.85 31.85 -27.99
N ASP A 180 -15.77 33.02 -27.36
CA ASP A 180 -16.32 33.31 -26.03
C ASP A 180 -15.85 32.35 -24.92
N GLY A 181 -14.55 32.00 -24.95
CA GLY A 181 -13.93 31.10 -23.96
C GLY A 181 -14.31 29.62 -24.08
N LYS A 182 -15.12 29.24 -25.08
CA LYS A 182 -15.52 27.84 -25.32
C LYS A 182 -14.61 27.15 -26.34
N TYR A 183 -14.34 25.87 -26.12
CA TYR A 183 -13.61 25.05 -27.08
C TYR A 183 -14.47 24.73 -28.32
N PRO A 184 -13.84 24.53 -29.49
CA PRO A 184 -14.53 24.01 -30.67
C PRO A 184 -15.21 22.66 -30.40
N PRO A 185 -16.29 22.31 -31.13
CA PRO A 185 -16.96 21.02 -30.99
C PRO A 185 -16.00 19.83 -31.15
N ALA A 186 -16.05 18.89 -30.22
CA ALA A 186 -15.30 17.64 -30.25
C ALA A 186 -15.96 16.62 -31.18
N LEU A 187 -15.15 15.70 -31.72
CA LEU A 187 -15.63 14.51 -32.44
C LEU A 187 -16.39 13.58 -31.49
N ASP A 188 -17.50 13.01 -31.99
CA ASP A 188 -18.30 12.04 -31.25
C ASP A 188 -17.60 10.67 -31.23
N ALA A 189 -17.40 10.12 -30.03
CA ALA A 189 -16.67 8.88 -29.83
C ALA A 189 -17.34 7.68 -30.54
N ILE A 190 -18.68 7.68 -30.64
CA ILE A 190 -19.45 6.59 -31.23
C ILE A 190 -19.64 6.82 -32.72
N LYS A 191 -20.13 8.00 -33.11
CA LYS A 191 -20.49 8.30 -34.50
C LYS A 191 -19.26 8.53 -35.38
N ASP A 192 -18.32 9.34 -34.91
CA ASP A 192 -17.17 9.76 -35.72
C ASP A 192 -15.97 8.83 -35.55
N LEU A 193 -15.66 8.44 -34.31
CA LEU A 193 -14.51 7.57 -33.99
C LEU A 193 -14.85 6.07 -34.03
N LYS A 194 -16.13 5.72 -34.20
CA LYS A 194 -16.63 4.34 -34.35
C LYS A 194 -16.32 3.44 -33.14
N MET A 195 -16.49 3.96 -31.93
CA MET A 195 -16.45 3.16 -30.70
C MET A 195 -17.60 2.14 -30.69
N LYS A 196 -17.27 0.86 -30.45
CA LYS A 196 -18.22 -0.26 -30.50
C LYS A 196 -18.26 -1.11 -29.24
N ASP A 197 -17.24 -1.01 -28.39
CA ASP A 197 -17.18 -1.81 -27.17
C ASP A 197 -18.33 -1.43 -26.23
N MET A 198 -19.02 -2.45 -25.72
CA MET A 198 -20.25 -2.25 -24.95
C MET A 198 -20.00 -1.53 -23.61
N ASP A 199 -18.87 -1.78 -22.95
CA ASP A 199 -18.55 -1.12 -21.67
C ASP A 199 -18.14 0.34 -21.91
N GLN A 200 -17.31 0.58 -22.93
CA GLN A 200 -16.90 1.94 -23.32
C GLN A 200 -18.08 2.81 -23.74
N VAL A 201 -19.01 2.26 -24.53
CA VAL A 201 -20.23 2.97 -24.96
C VAL A 201 -21.14 3.30 -23.77
N LYS A 202 -21.32 2.37 -22.83
CA LYS A 202 -22.10 2.62 -21.61
C LYS A 202 -21.50 3.75 -20.78
N ARG A 203 -20.18 3.72 -20.53
CA ARG A 203 -19.48 4.75 -19.78
C ARG A 203 -19.48 6.10 -20.50
N TYR A 204 -19.41 6.11 -21.83
CA TYR A 204 -19.55 7.33 -22.63
C TYR A 204 -20.93 7.98 -22.49
N HIS A 205 -22.00 7.19 -22.57
CA HIS A 205 -23.36 7.68 -22.33
C HIS A 205 -23.54 8.17 -20.89
N ALA A 206 -23.02 7.43 -19.90
CA ALA A 206 -23.05 7.85 -18.50
C ALA A 206 -22.34 9.20 -18.29
N HIS A 207 -21.15 9.38 -18.88
CA HIS A 207 -20.42 10.64 -18.85
C HIS A 207 -21.23 11.80 -19.44
N ASN A 208 -21.80 11.62 -20.63
CA ASN A 208 -22.60 12.66 -21.29
C ASN A 208 -23.86 13.01 -20.52
N ASN A 209 -24.56 12.01 -19.95
CA ASN A 209 -25.73 12.24 -19.11
C ASN A 209 -25.36 13.05 -17.86
N LEU A 210 -24.24 12.72 -17.20
CA LEU A 210 -23.75 13.46 -16.05
C LEU A 210 -23.39 14.91 -16.42
N LEU A 211 -22.77 15.15 -17.59
CA LEU A 211 -22.51 16.51 -18.07
C LEU A 211 -23.81 17.29 -18.31
N GLU A 212 -24.83 16.64 -18.88
CA GLU A 212 -26.13 17.26 -19.10
C GLU A 212 -26.82 17.62 -17.77
N GLU A 213 -26.85 16.70 -16.81
CA GLU A 213 -27.37 16.93 -15.45
C GLU A 213 -26.61 18.04 -14.73
N MET A 214 -25.28 18.06 -14.86
CA MET A 214 -24.45 19.12 -14.31
C MET A 214 -24.75 20.48 -14.93
N SER A 215 -25.05 20.55 -16.23
CA SER A 215 -25.42 21.79 -16.92
C SER A 215 -26.77 22.35 -16.45
N LYS A 216 -27.69 21.46 -16.05
CA LYS A 216 -29.01 21.81 -15.48
C LYS A 216 -28.93 22.20 -14.00
N ASN A 217 -27.79 21.97 -13.35
CA ASN A 217 -27.61 22.26 -11.93
C ASN A 217 -27.42 23.77 -11.69
N LYS A 218 -28.07 24.29 -10.65
CA LYS A 218 -27.97 25.70 -10.22
C LYS A 218 -26.52 26.14 -9.95
N CYS A 219 -25.64 25.21 -9.59
CA CYS A 219 -24.23 25.49 -9.32
C CYS A 219 -23.35 25.61 -10.58
N HIS A 220 -23.87 25.34 -11.79
CA HIS A 220 -23.07 25.39 -13.03
C HIS A 220 -22.48 26.78 -13.30
N GLY A 221 -23.25 27.84 -13.00
CA GLY A 221 -22.80 29.24 -13.10
C GLY A 221 -22.27 29.85 -11.81
N CYS A 222 -21.95 29.04 -10.80
CA CYS A 222 -21.50 29.55 -9.51
C CYS A 222 -20.08 30.12 -9.59
N ILE A 223 -19.89 31.36 -9.14
CA ILE A 223 -18.58 32.03 -9.10
C ILE A 223 -17.58 31.25 -8.21
N LYS A 224 -18.07 30.60 -7.16
CA LYS A 224 -17.29 29.80 -6.20
C LYS A 224 -17.25 28.31 -6.54
N LEU A 225 -17.60 27.91 -7.77
CA LEU A 225 -17.65 26.50 -8.16
C LEU A 225 -16.31 25.78 -7.91
N LYS A 226 -15.18 26.46 -8.14
CA LYS A 226 -13.84 25.90 -7.87
C LYS A 226 -13.63 25.61 -6.37
N GLU A 227 -13.96 26.55 -5.49
CA GLU A 227 -13.89 26.38 -4.02
C GLU A 227 -14.77 25.20 -3.56
N HIS A 228 -16.04 25.18 -3.99
CA HIS A 228 -16.98 24.11 -3.62
C HIS A 228 -16.53 22.74 -4.11
N LYS A 229 -15.96 22.64 -5.32
CA LYS A 229 -15.41 21.38 -5.84
C LYS A 229 -14.26 20.86 -4.99
N SER A 230 -13.34 21.75 -4.57
CA SER A 230 -12.23 21.38 -3.69
C SER A 230 -12.76 20.83 -2.37
N MET A 231 -13.66 21.56 -1.70
CA MET A 231 -14.22 21.13 -0.42
C MET A 231 -14.95 19.78 -0.50
N MET A 232 -15.71 19.55 -1.57
CA MET A 232 -16.41 18.27 -1.77
C MET A 232 -15.44 17.11 -2.04
N LYS A 233 -14.30 17.37 -2.69
CA LYS A 233 -13.24 16.38 -2.91
C LYS A 233 -12.60 15.99 -1.59
N ASP A 234 -12.26 16.97 -0.76
CA ASP A 234 -11.69 16.75 0.58
C ASP A 234 -12.66 15.98 1.48
N GLN A 235 -13.95 16.38 1.47
CA GLN A 235 -14.99 15.67 2.22
C GLN A 235 -15.12 14.20 1.78
N LYS A 236 -15.06 13.93 0.47
CA LYS A 236 -15.11 12.54 -0.02
C LYS A 236 -13.90 11.76 0.43
N MET A 237 -12.69 12.32 0.32
CA MET A 237 -11.45 11.67 0.75
C MET A 237 -11.53 11.25 2.22
N HIS A 238 -11.92 12.16 3.11
CA HIS A 238 -12.09 11.85 4.52
C HIS A 238 -13.21 10.83 4.80
N LYS A 239 -14.28 10.84 3.99
CA LYS A 239 -15.34 9.84 4.11
C LYS A 239 -14.84 8.45 3.73
N ASP A 240 -14.10 8.34 2.63
CA ASP A 240 -13.51 7.07 2.15
C ASP A 240 -12.50 6.54 3.19
N GLU A 241 -11.68 7.41 3.78
CA GLU A 241 -10.78 7.07 4.90
C GLU A 241 -11.55 6.54 6.12
N LEU A 242 -12.63 7.23 6.53
CA LEU A 242 -13.46 6.79 7.66
C LEU A 242 -14.11 5.44 7.40
N ASP A 243 -14.62 5.21 6.21
CA ASP A 243 -15.27 3.94 5.85
C ASP A 243 -14.25 2.80 5.82
N GLN A 244 -13.01 3.06 5.36
CA GLN A 244 -11.90 2.10 5.45
C GLN A 244 -11.51 1.78 6.90
N LEU A 245 -11.37 2.79 7.76
CA LEU A 245 -11.05 2.58 9.18
C LEU A 245 -12.14 1.79 9.90
N LYS A 246 -13.42 2.10 9.63
CA LYS A 246 -14.55 1.34 10.19
C LYS A 246 -14.50 -0.12 9.77
N TYR A 247 -14.19 -0.40 8.51
CA TYR A 247 -14.02 -1.77 8.03
C TYR A 247 -12.87 -2.48 8.75
N GLN A 248 -11.72 -1.84 8.92
CA GLN A 248 -10.58 -2.44 9.64
C GLN A 248 -10.87 -2.75 11.10
N MET A 249 -11.77 -2.00 11.75
CA MET A 249 -12.20 -2.25 13.13
C MET A 249 -13.36 -3.25 13.25
N SER A 250 -13.90 -3.72 12.13
CA SER A 250 -15.06 -4.61 12.11
C SER A 250 -14.66 -6.08 12.31
N ASP A 251 -15.56 -6.88 12.85
CA ASP A 251 -15.34 -8.33 13.03
C ASP A 251 -15.16 -9.04 11.68
N GLU A 252 -15.74 -8.48 10.62
CA GLU A 252 -15.54 -8.94 9.24
C GLU A 252 -14.08 -8.87 8.81
N ALA A 253 -13.30 -7.87 9.27
CA ALA A 253 -11.86 -7.81 9.00
C ALA A 253 -11.07 -8.91 9.72
N LEU A 254 -11.54 -9.35 10.90
CA LEU A 254 -10.96 -10.49 11.61
C LEU A 254 -11.29 -11.82 10.92
N GLN A 255 -12.51 -11.98 10.41
CA GLN A 255 -12.91 -13.14 9.62
C GLN A 255 -12.17 -13.21 8.26
N GLN A 256 -11.75 -12.06 7.72
CA GLN A 256 -10.91 -11.99 6.53
C GLN A 256 -9.46 -12.38 6.79
N MET A 257 -9.03 -12.58 8.03
CA MET A 257 -7.71 -13.15 8.31
C MET A 257 -7.75 -14.64 7.93
N PRO A 258 -6.99 -15.08 6.91
CA PRO A 258 -7.04 -16.46 6.42
C PRO A 258 -6.78 -17.50 7.52
N GLN A 259 -6.03 -17.09 8.54
CA GLN A 259 -5.61 -17.93 9.67
C GLN A 259 -6.68 -18.06 10.76
N PHE A 260 -7.68 -17.17 10.81
CA PHE A 260 -8.70 -17.20 11.86
C PHE A 260 -9.61 -18.41 11.70
N GLN A 261 -10.07 -18.66 10.47
CA GLN A 261 -10.91 -19.82 10.17
C GLN A 261 -10.16 -21.14 10.45
N GLY A 262 -8.90 -21.23 10.02
CA GLY A 262 -8.05 -22.39 10.30
C GLY A 262 -7.91 -22.70 11.80
N ARG A 263 -7.77 -21.67 12.65
CA ARG A 263 -7.73 -21.85 14.12
C ARG A 263 -9.07 -22.35 14.68
N ILE A 264 -10.19 -21.82 14.19
CA ILE A 264 -11.53 -22.30 14.57
C ILE A 264 -11.71 -23.77 14.16
N ASP A 265 -11.28 -24.15 12.96
CA ASP A 265 -11.41 -25.51 12.45
C ASP A 265 -10.55 -26.51 13.24
N VAL A 266 -9.34 -26.10 13.65
CA VAL A 266 -8.52 -26.87 14.60
C VAL A 266 -9.29 -27.12 15.89
N LEU A 267 -9.82 -26.07 16.54
CA LEU A 267 -10.56 -26.17 17.80
C LEU A 267 -11.82 -27.04 17.69
N LYS A 268 -12.47 -27.06 16.52
CA LYS A 268 -13.59 -27.96 16.21
C LYS A 268 -13.13 -29.41 16.08
N GLU A 269 -12.02 -29.67 15.38
CA GLU A 269 -11.49 -31.04 15.18
C GLU A 269 -11.06 -31.69 16.50
N ILE A 270 -10.46 -30.93 17.42
CA ILE A 270 -10.09 -31.43 18.77
C ILE A 270 -11.22 -31.34 19.81
N HIS A 271 -12.42 -30.93 19.39
CA HIS A 271 -13.63 -30.84 20.23
C HIS A 271 -13.52 -29.89 21.42
N TYR A 272 -12.79 -28.77 21.26
CA TYR A 272 -12.78 -27.68 22.24
C TYR A 272 -14.04 -26.82 22.10
N ILE A 273 -14.51 -26.70 20.87
CA ILE A 273 -15.78 -26.06 20.50
C ILE A 273 -16.56 -27.01 19.59
N ASP A 274 -17.89 -26.90 19.57
CA ASP A 274 -18.74 -27.67 18.65
C ASP A 274 -18.97 -26.94 17.31
N SER A 275 -19.84 -27.51 16.46
CA SER A 275 -20.21 -26.93 15.18
C SER A 275 -20.85 -25.54 15.30
N ASP A 276 -21.53 -25.28 16.41
CA ASP A 276 -22.26 -24.04 16.72
C ASP A 276 -21.37 -23.03 17.47
N LEU A 277 -20.06 -23.29 17.55
CA LEU A 277 -19.05 -22.48 18.24
C LEU A 277 -19.27 -22.37 19.76
N VAL A 278 -19.95 -23.36 20.35
CA VAL A 278 -20.15 -23.44 21.80
C VAL A 278 -18.99 -24.19 22.44
N VAL A 279 -18.44 -23.62 23.51
CA VAL A 279 -17.31 -24.19 24.26
C VAL A 279 -17.71 -25.49 24.95
N GLN A 280 -16.92 -26.54 24.73
CA GLN A 280 -17.10 -27.88 25.29
C GLN A 280 -16.26 -28.09 26.55
N LEU A 281 -16.35 -29.27 27.17
CA LEU A 281 -15.58 -29.60 28.39
C LEU A 281 -14.06 -29.41 28.19
N LYS A 282 -13.49 -29.89 27.07
CA LYS A 282 -12.07 -29.69 26.73
C LYS A 282 -11.71 -28.21 26.69
N GLY A 283 -12.53 -27.39 26.01
CA GLY A 283 -12.32 -25.95 25.94
C GLY A 283 -12.39 -25.27 27.31
N ARG A 284 -13.32 -25.69 28.19
CA ARG A 284 -13.41 -25.18 29.57
C ARG A 284 -12.19 -25.54 30.40
N VAL A 285 -11.65 -26.74 30.23
CA VAL A 285 -10.41 -27.17 30.90
C VAL A 285 -9.21 -26.37 30.38
N ALA A 286 -9.15 -26.13 29.08
CA ALA A 286 -8.08 -25.32 28.48
C ALA A 286 -8.05 -23.89 29.01
N CYS A 287 -9.21 -23.30 29.36
CA CYS A 287 -9.27 -21.98 30.01
C CYS A 287 -8.58 -21.92 31.39
N GLU A 288 -8.30 -23.05 32.04
CA GLU A 288 -7.56 -23.08 33.30
C GLU A 288 -6.03 -23.12 33.10
N MET A 289 -5.55 -23.42 31.88
CA MET A 289 -4.12 -23.50 31.56
C MET A 289 -3.61 -22.10 31.21
N ASN A 290 -2.64 -21.58 31.97
CA ASN A 290 -2.10 -20.22 31.76
C ASN A 290 -0.56 -20.16 31.81
N SER A 291 0.09 -21.15 32.42
CA SER A 291 1.53 -21.15 32.65
C SER A 291 2.38 -21.63 31.46
N GLY A 292 1.77 -22.38 30.53
CA GLY A 292 2.41 -23.00 29.37
C GLY A 292 1.50 -23.00 28.15
N GLU A 293 1.83 -23.79 27.13
CA GLU A 293 1.02 -23.91 25.92
C GLU A 293 -0.28 -24.71 26.21
N GLU A 294 -1.42 -24.07 25.97
CA GLU A 294 -2.72 -24.49 26.48
C GLU A 294 -3.26 -25.74 25.79
N LEU A 295 -2.98 -25.93 24.50
CA LEU A 295 -3.42 -27.10 23.74
C LEU A 295 -2.66 -28.35 24.16
N ILE A 296 -1.33 -28.29 24.20
CA ILE A 296 -0.47 -29.41 24.59
C ILE A 296 -0.74 -29.81 26.03
N SER A 297 -0.88 -28.84 26.94
CA SER A 297 -1.16 -29.09 28.36
C SER A 297 -2.50 -29.80 28.55
N THR A 298 -3.53 -29.35 27.82
CA THR A 298 -4.87 -29.93 27.92
C THR A 298 -4.95 -31.30 27.24
N GLU A 299 -4.33 -31.51 26.07
CA GLU A 299 -4.30 -32.85 25.46
C GLU A 299 -3.51 -33.85 26.30
N CYS A 300 -2.41 -33.43 26.94
CA CYS A 300 -1.68 -34.25 27.91
C CYS A 300 -2.59 -34.76 29.04
N LEU A 301 -3.50 -33.91 29.53
CA LEU A 301 -4.52 -34.26 30.54
C LEU A 301 -5.56 -35.24 30.00
N PHE A 302 -6.15 -34.97 28.84
CA PHE A 302 -7.22 -35.81 28.27
C PHE A 302 -6.71 -37.16 27.73
N GLU A 303 -5.44 -37.25 27.36
CA GLU A 303 -4.76 -38.50 27.02
C GLU A 303 -4.29 -39.29 28.26
N ASN A 304 -4.52 -38.77 29.47
CA ASN A 304 -4.16 -39.38 30.75
C ASN A 304 -2.65 -39.71 30.86
N GLN A 305 -1.77 -38.88 30.27
CA GLN A 305 -0.34 -39.19 30.19
C GLN A 305 0.37 -39.21 31.55
N LEU A 306 -0.24 -38.59 32.56
CA LEU A 306 0.28 -38.48 33.92
C LEU A 306 -0.20 -39.60 34.85
N ASP A 307 -1.14 -40.45 34.43
CA ASP A 307 -1.82 -41.40 35.34
C ASP A 307 -0.89 -42.52 35.85
N GLU A 308 0.03 -43.00 35.01
CA GLU A 308 0.99 -44.05 35.36
C GLU A 308 2.27 -43.53 36.04
N LEU A 309 2.44 -42.20 36.10
CA LEU A 309 3.60 -41.56 36.69
C LEU A 309 3.42 -41.35 38.19
N GLU A 310 4.49 -41.52 38.96
CA GLU A 310 4.53 -41.09 40.36
C GLU A 310 4.46 -39.54 40.45
N PRO A 311 4.04 -38.95 41.59
CA PRO A 311 3.94 -37.50 41.73
C PRO A 311 5.23 -36.75 41.36
N GLU A 312 6.39 -37.31 41.72
CA GLU A 312 7.72 -36.77 41.41
C GLU A 312 8.04 -36.86 39.91
N GLU A 313 7.60 -37.93 39.25
CA GLU A 313 7.78 -38.11 37.81
C GLU A 313 6.85 -37.17 37.00
N ALA A 314 5.62 -36.99 37.48
CA ALA A 314 4.64 -36.11 36.85
C ALA A 314 5.09 -34.65 36.89
N VAL A 315 5.52 -34.16 38.06
CA VAL A 315 6.00 -32.77 38.20
C VAL A 315 7.29 -32.54 37.41
N ALA A 316 8.18 -33.54 37.34
CA ALA A 316 9.38 -33.49 36.52
C ALA A 316 9.05 -33.27 35.04
N ILE A 317 8.11 -34.04 34.47
CA ILE A 317 7.69 -33.86 33.07
C ILE A 317 6.97 -32.52 32.86
N MET A 318 6.14 -32.08 33.80
CA MET A 318 5.45 -30.79 33.71
C MET A 318 6.40 -29.59 33.69
N SER A 319 7.64 -29.74 34.19
CA SER A 319 8.67 -28.69 34.05
C SER A 319 8.91 -28.28 32.59
N ALA A 320 8.62 -29.18 31.63
CA ALA A 320 8.76 -28.90 30.20
C ALA A 320 7.86 -27.78 29.68
N PHE A 321 6.71 -27.55 30.33
CA PHE A 321 5.76 -26.48 29.96
C PHE A 321 6.24 -25.08 30.38
N VAL A 322 7.01 -24.99 31.47
CA VAL A 322 7.35 -23.71 32.11
C VAL A 322 8.81 -23.31 31.97
N PHE A 323 9.69 -24.27 31.66
CA PHE A 323 11.10 -23.95 31.42
C PHE A 323 11.24 -23.10 30.15
N GLN A 324 12.05 -22.05 30.21
CA GLN A 324 12.10 -21.04 29.15
C GLN A 324 13.38 -21.09 28.30
N GLN A 325 14.45 -21.73 28.76
CA GLN A 325 15.69 -21.77 27.98
C GLN A 325 15.63 -22.86 26.92
N ARG A 326 16.17 -22.54 25.73
CA ARG A 326 16.27 -23.47 24.60
C ARG A 326 17.43 -24.45 24.76
N ASN A 327 18.51 -24.02 25.40
CA ASN A 327 19.71 -24.81 25.60
C ASN A 327 19.89 -25.06 27.09
N ALA A 328 20.11 -26.33 27.42
CA ALA A 328 20.55 -26.82 28.71
C ALA A 328 21.29 -28.14 28.46
N SER A 329 22.11 -28.57 29.40
CA SER A 329 22.69 -29.90 29.43
C SER A 329 21.61 -30.97 29.22
N GLU A 330 21.95 -32.03 28.48
CA GLU A 330 20.99 -33.11 28.25
C GLU A 330 20.72 -33.87 29.56
N PRO A 331 19.45 -33.96 30.01
CA PRO A 331 19.13 -34.59 31.28
C PRO A 331 19.28 -36.12 31.20
N SER A 332 19.77 -36.72 32.28
CA SER A 332 19.78 -38.17 32.49
C SER A 332 18.41 -38.62 33.01
N LEU A 333 17.61 -39.23 32.13
CA LEU A 333 16.24 -39.63 32.44
C LEU A 333 16.12 -41.12 32.76
N THR A 334 15.25 -41.45 33.71
CA THR A 334 14.80 -42.84 33.90
C THR A 334 14.02 -43.33 32.67
N PRO A 335 13.91 -44.65 32.43
CA PRO A 335 13.13 -45.18 31.30
C PRO A 335 11.69 -44.66 31.27
N LYS A 336 11.03 -44.57 32.43
CA LYS A 336 9.67 -44.01 32.55
C LYS A 336 9.59 -42.54 32.14
N LEU A 337 10.55 -41.71 32.57
CA LEU A 337 10.61 -40.30 32.21
C LEU A 337 10.95 -40.10 30.73
N ALA A 338 11.83 -40.93 30.18
CA ALA A 338 12.15 -40.91 28.75
C ALA A 338 10.91 -41.25 27.90
N ASP A 339 10.15 -42.27 28.29
CA ASP A 339 8.89 -42.64 27.64
C ASP A 339 7.84 -41.53 27.77
N ALA A 340 7.72 -40.90 28.94
CA ALA A 340 6.79 -39.79 29.16
C ALA A 340 7.17 -38.54 28.34
N LYS A 341 8.46 -38.19 28.29
CA LYS A 341 9.00 -37.14 27.41
C LYS A 341 8.62 -37.40 25.95
N LYS A 342 8.76 -38.65 25.49
CA LYS A 342 8.42 -39.02 24.12
C LYS A 342 6.92 -38.87 23.85
N ARG A 343 6.05 -39.40 24.71
CA ARG A 343 4.58 -39.26 24.55
C ARG A 343 4.15 -37.79 24.47
N LEU A 344 4.67 -36.96 25.38
CA LEU A 344 4.34 -35.54 25.39
C LEU A 344 4.84 -34.82 24.13
N TYR A 345 6.04 -35.15 23.67
CA TYR A 345 6.58 -34.59 22.43
C TYR A 345 5.78 -35.03 21.19
N ASP A 346 5.40 -36.31 21.11
CA ASP A 346 4.57 -36.84 20.02
C ASP A 346 3.20 -36.15 19.96
N THR A 347 2.64 -35.79 21.12
CA THR A 347 1.39 -35.02 21.23
C THR A 347 1.54 -33.62 20.62
N ALA A 348 2.63 -32.91 20.98
CA ALA A 348 2.91 -31.59 20.45
C ALA A 348 3.14 -31.61 18.93
N ILE A 349 3.83 -32.65 18.41
CA ILE A 349 4.00 -32.84 16.97
C ILE A 349 2.66 -33.09 16.29
N SER A 350 1.81 -33.95 16.85
CA SER A 350 0.46 -34.24 16.32
C SER A 350 -0.40 -32.97 16.24
N LEU A 351 -0.39 -32.15 17.29
CA LEU A 351 -1.07 -30.85 17.33
C LEU A 351 -0.49 -29.86 16.30
N GLY A 352 0.83 -29.81 16.14
CA GLY A 352 1.48 -28.99 15.11
C GLY A 352 1.08 -29.42 13.69
N GLN A 353 1.01 -30.73 13.43
CA GLN A 353 0.55 -31.28 12.15
C GLN A 353 -0.92 -30.96 11.88
N LEU A 354 -1.76 -31.03 12.91
CA LEU A 354 -3.16 -30.64 12.82
C LEU A 354 -3.31 -29.16 12.46
N GLN A 355 -2.59 -28.27 13.15
CA GLN A 355 -2.58 -26.83 12.83
C GLN A 355 -2.16 -26.56 11.39
N LYS A 356 -1.09 -27.22 10.93
CA LYS A 356 -0.60 -27.11 9.55
C LYS A 356 -1.63 -27.60 8.52
N ARG A 357 -2.39 -28.65 8.84
CA ARG A 357 -3.45 -29.20 7.96
C ARG A 357 -4.58 -28.19 7.73
N HIS A 358 -4.87 -27.35 8.71
CA HIS A 358 -5.85 -26.26 8.64
C HIS A 358 -5.23 -24.92 8.24
N GLU A 359 -4.11 -24.95 7.51
CA GLU A 359 -3.44 -23.77 6.94
C GLU A 359 -3.00 -22.71 7.98
N VAL A 360 -2.87 -23.11 9.25
CA VAL A 360 -2.25 -22.26 10.28
C VAL A 360 -0.73 -22.26 10.04
N PRO A 361 -0.06 -21.09 9.96
CA PRO A 361 1.35 -20.97 9.59
C PRO A 361 2.27 -21.39 10.75
N VAL A 362 2.33 -22.70 10.99
CA VAL A 362 3.10 -23.32 12.06
C VAL A 362 3.91 -24.48 11.48
N ASP A 363 5.18 -24.56 11.85
CA ASP A 363 6.00 -25.74 11.61
C ASP A 363 5.84 -26.71 12.82
N PRO A 364 5.44 -27.99 12.61
CA PRO A 364 5.14 -28.89 13.71
C PRO A 364 6.34 -29.13 14.65
N GLU A 365 7.52 -29.29 14.07
CA GLU A 365 8.75 -29.54 14.81
C GLU A 365 9.22 -28.30 15.58
N GLU A 366 9.09 -27.11 14.99
CA GLU A 366 9.34 -25.83 15.68
C GLU A 366 8.34 -25.62 16.82
N TYR A 367 7.04 -25.86 16.58
CA TYR A 367 5.98 -25.73 17.59
C TYR A 367 6.24 -26.62 18.82
N ALA A 368 6.60 -27.89 18.62
CA ALA A 368 6.93 -28.78 19.72
C ALA A 368 8.18 -28.30 20.49
N ARG A 369 9.23 -27.89 19.77
CA ARG A 369 10.51 -27.46 20.39
C ARG A 369 10.39 -26.14 21.14
N ASP A 370 9.60 -25.20 20.64
CA ASP A 370 9.45 -23.88 21.24
C ASP A 370 8.51 -23.87 22.44
N ASN A 371 7.60 -24.85 22.53
CA ASN A 371 6.66 -24.95 23.64
C ASN A 371 7.09 -25.96 24.72
N LEU A 372 7.87 -26.99 24.38
CA LEU A 372 8.34 -28.01 25.32
C LEU A 372 9.86 -28.02 25.45
N LYS A 373 10.40 -27.66 26.63
CA LYS A 373 11.84 -27.73 26.91
C LYS A 373 12.13 -28.64 28.09
N PHE A 374 12.74 -29.79 27.81
CA PHE A 374 12.97 -30.84 28.81
C PHE A 374 14.25 -30.68 29.64
N GLY A 375 14.95 -29.54 29.53
CA GLY A 375 16.29 -29.36 30.13
C GLY A 375 16.36 -29.51 31.65
N LEU A 376 15.27 -29.20 32.37
CA LEU A 376 15.21 -29.29 33.83
C LEU A 376 14.44 -30.51 34.36
N VAL A 377 14.07 -31.47 33.52
CA VAL A 377 13.28 -32.64 33.95
C VAL A 377 14.02 -33.45 35.02
N GLU A 378 15.31 -33.72 34.83
CA GLU A 378 16.12 -34.44 35.83
C GLU A 378 16.26 -33.64 37.14
N VAL A 379 16.56 -32.35 37.04
CA VAL A 379 16.73 -31.45 38.18
C VAL A 379 15.46 -31.40 39.05
N VAL A 380 14.30 -31.26 38.40
CA VAL A 380 13.01 -31.21 39.10
C VAL A 380 12.64 -32.57 39.69
N TYR A 381 12.96 -33.68 39.01
CA TYR A 381 12.75 -35.03 39.53
C TYR A 381 13.54 -35.27 40.83
N GLU A 382 14.84 -34.96 40.83
CA GLU A 382 15.69 -35.11 42.02
C GLU A 382 15.29 -34.12 43.13
N TRP A 383 14.89 -32.90 42.77
CA TRP A 383 14.32 -31.96 43.73
C TRP A 383 13.06 -32.49 44.41
N ALA A 384 12.12 -33.04 43.65
CA ALA A 384 10.88 -33.60 44.18
C ALA A 384 11.13 -34.81 45.10
N LYS A 385 12.22 -35.56 44.88
CA LYS A 385 12.64 -36.69 45.74
C LYS A 385 13.35 -36.28 47.03
N GLY A 386 13.64 -34.99 47.21
CA GLY A 386 14.26 -34.47 48.43
C GLY A 386 15.77 -34.26 48.35
N THR A 387 16.38 -34.37 47.17
CA THR A 387 17.83 -34.13 46.98
C THR A 387 18.20 -32.68 47.35
N PRO A 388 19.31 -32.42 48.09
CA PRO A 388 19.74 -31.08 48.47
C PRO A 388 19.90 -30.12 47.27
N PHE A 389 19.66 -28.82 47.49
CA PHE A 389 19.72 -27.83 46.42
C PHE A 389 21.10 -27.76 45.75
N ALA A 390 22.18 -27.90 46.53
CA ALA A 390 23.54 -27.90 46.00
C ALA A 390 23.77 -29.03 44.98
N ASP A 391 23.31 -30.24 45.29
CA ASP A 391 23.52 -31.42 44.46
C ASP A 391 22.73 -31.33 43.15
N ILE A 392 21.50 -30.80 43.18
CA ILE A 392 20.70 -30.63 41.94
C ILE A 392 21.29 -29.54 41.02
N CYS A 393 22.02 -28.56 41.56
CA CYS A 393 22.71 -27.55 40.76
C CYS A 393 23.91 -28.14 40.00
N GLU A 394 24.46 -29.26 40.46
CA GLU A 394 25.55 -29.96 39.76
C GLU A 394 25.04 -30.81 38.58
N LEU A 395 23.74 -31.10 38.51
CA LEU A 395 23.12 -31.89 37.44
C LEU A 395 22.92 -31.10 36.14
N THR A 396 23.06 -29.77 36.17
CA THR A 396 22.79 -28.92 35.01
C THR A 396 23.72 -27.71 34.91
N ASP A 397 23.88 -27.18 33.71
CA ASP A 397 24.57 -25.92 33.43
C ASP A 397 23.65 -24.67 33.57
N VAL A 398 22.38 -24.88 33.89
CA VAL A 398 21.40 -23.81 34.12
C VAL A 398 21.67 -23.08 35.43
N SER A 399 21.61 -21.75 35.42
CA SER A 399 21.84 -20.95 36.63
C SER A 399 20.80 -21.21 37.73
N GLU A 400 21.23 -21.17 38.98
CA GLU A 400 20.44 -21.52 40.15
C GLU A 400 19.17 -20.66 40.28
N GLY A 401 19.28 -19.38 39.94
CA GLY A 401 18.14 -18.47 39.93
C GLY A 401 17.06 -18.85 38.91
N LEU A 402 17.43 -19.49 37.80
CA LEU A 402 16.48 -20.00 36.80
C LEU A 402 15.86 -21.33 37.24
N ILE A 403 16.63 -22.19 37.93
CA ILE A 403 16.10 -23.40 38.56
C ILE A 403 14.99 -23.01 39.55
N VAL A 404 15.29 -22.09 40.48
CA VAL A 404 14.31 -21.59 41.47
C VAL A 404 13.08 -21.01 40.79
N ARG A 405 13.27 -20.12 39.80
CA ARG A 405 12.15 -19.50 39.07
C ARG A 405 11.28 -20.54 38.35
N THR A 406 11.90 -21.58 37.78
CA THR A 406 11.16 -22.65 37.09
C THR A 406 10.33 -23.45 38.07
N ILE A 407 10.87 -23.82 39.24
CA ILE A 407 10.13 -24.57 40.26
C ILE A 407 8.98 -23.73 40.85
N VAL A 408 9.18 -22.42 41.07
CA VAL A 408 8.10 -21.52 41.53
C VAL A 408 6.97 -21.43 40.51
N ARG A 409 7.28 -21.36 39.21
CA ARG A 409 6.27 -21.36 38.14
C ARG A 409 5.58 -22.70 38.01
N LEU A 410 6.33 -23.78 38.15
CA LEU A 410 5.80 -25.15 38.10
C LEU A 410 4.76 -25.40 39.19
N ASP A 411 4.93 -24.79 40.36
CA ASP A 411 3.92 -24.85 41.43
C ASP A 411 2.59 -24.16 41.04
N GLU A 412 2.63 -23.11 40.22
CA GLU A 412 1.41 -22.53 39.62
C GLU A 412 0.80 -23.49 38.59
N THR A 413 1.61 -24.08 37.73
CA THR A 413 1.13 -25.08 36.75
C THR A 413 0.51 -26.30 37.44
N CYS A 414 1.04 -26.75 38.58
CA CYS A 414 0.42 -27.79 39.39
C CYS A 414 -0.97 -27.37 39.91
N ARG A 415 -1.16 -26.09 40.26
CA ARG A 415 -2.49 -25.56 40.64
C ARG A 415 -3.45 -25.54 39.45
N GLU A 416 -3.00 -25.11 38.28
CA GLU A 416 -3.79 -25.12 37.04
C GLU A 416 -4.26 -26.54 36.69
N PHE A 417 -3.34 -27.52 36.70
CA PHE A 417 -3.65 -28.93 36.44
C PHE A 417 -4.59 -29.52 37.50
N ARG A 418 -4.44 -29.13 38.77
CA ARG A 418 -5.34 -29.54 39.84
C ARG A 418 -6.76 -28.98 39.64
N ASN A 419 -6.88 -27.71 39.26
CA ASN A 419 -8.18 -27.08 38.98
C ASN A 419 -8.85 -27.72 37.77
N ALA A 420 -8.10 -27.95 36.69
CA ALA A 420 -8.56 -28.69 35.52
C ALA A 420 -9.04 -30.11 35.87
N ALA A 421 -8.28 -30.86 36.67
CA ALA A 421 -8.69 -32.18 37.14
C ALA A 421 -10.00 -32.16 37.93
N SER A 422 -10.24 -31.10 38.72
CA SER A 422 -11.50 -30.87 39.42
C SER A 422 -12.68 -30.70 38.45
N ILE A 423 -12.50 -29.88 37.39
CA ILE A 423 -13.51 -29.67 36.34
C ILE A 423 -13.82 -30.97 35.58
N MET A 424 -12.79 -31.79 35.31
CA MET A 424 -12.93 -33.09 34.67
C MET A 424 -13.59 -34.15 35.58
N GLY A 425 -13.62 -33.93 36.90
CA GLY A 425 -14.04 -34.93 37.88
C GLY A 425 -12.98 -36.02 38.17
N ASN A 426 -11.72 -35.81 37.76
CA ASN A 426 -10.62 -36.75 38.00
C ASN A 426 -9.98 -36.50 39.39
N SER A 427 -10.57 -37.13 40.41
CA SER A 427 -10.09 -36.99 41.80
C SER A 427 -8.70 -37.60 42.06
N ALA A 428 -8.28 -38.59 41.26
CA ALA A 428 -6.97 -39.22 41.40
C ALA A 428 -5.87 -38.25 40.95
N LEU A 429 -6.05 -37.65 39.77
CA LEU A 429 -5.15 -36.64 39.25
C LEU A 429 -5.10 -35.40 40.15
N TYR A 430 -6.25 -34.93 40.66
CA TYR A 430 -6.30 -33.82 41.62
C TYR A 430 -5.36 -34.05 42.81
N LYS A 431 -5.46 -35.23 43.45
CA LYS A 431 -4.61 -35.60 44.59
C LYS A 431 -3.15 -35.75 44.19
N LYS A 432 -2.87 -36.31 43.00
CA LYS A 432 -1.51 -36.44 42.48
C LYS A 432 -0.84 -35.08 42.33
N MET A 433 -1.54 -34.09 41.76
CA MET A 433 -1.04 -32.72 41.61
C MET A 433 -0.84 -32.01 42.94
N GLU A 434 -1.68 -32.29 43.94
CA GLU A 434 -1.50 -31.78 45.30
C GLU A 434 -0.24 -32.34 45.97
N ILE A 435 0.00 -33.65 45.86
CA ILE A 435 1.21 -34.30 46.37
C ILE A 435 2.46 -33.77 45.64
N ALA A 436 2.41 -33.70 44.31
CA ALA A 436 3.48 -33.15 43.47
C ALA A 436 3.84 -31.70 43.83
N SER A 437 2.84 -30.82 44.01
CA SER A 437 3.03 -29.43 44.43
C SER A 437 3.70 -29.35 45.81
N ASN A 438 3.29 -30.19 46.76
CA ASN A 438 3.90 -30.20 48.08
C ASN A 438 5.34 -30.74 48.07
N ALA A 439 5.67 -31.69 47.21
CA ALA A 439 7.03 -32.25 47.08
C ALA A 439 8.06 -31.20 46.63
N ILE A 440 7.67 -30.24 45.78
CA ILE A 440 8.57 -29.20 45.27
C ILE A 440 8.62 -27.95 46.16
N LYS A 441 7.65 -27.78 47.08
CA LYS A 441 7.51 -26.64 47.99
C LYS A 441 8.39 -26.74 49.24
N ARG A 442 9.69 -26.57 49.08
CA ARG A 442 10.64 -26.63 50.21
C ARG A 442 11.83 -25.67 50.10
N ASP A 443 12.46 -25.45 51.25
CA ASP A 443 13.76 -24.78 51.40
C ASP A 443 13.90 -23.46 50.63
N ILE A 444 15.04 -23.27 49.96
CA ILE A 444 15.47 -22.03 49.30
C ILE A 444 14.53 -21.57 48.19
N VAL A 445 13.77 -22.50 47.59
CA VAL A 445 12.86 -22.19 46.48
C VAL A 445 11.66 -21.36 46.97
N PHE A 446 11.23 -21.57 48.21
CA PHE A 446 10.10 -20.87 48.84
C PHE A 446 10.53 -20.14 50.12
N ALA A 447 11.74 -19.58 50.12
CA ALA A 447 12.22 -18.77 51.23
C ALA A 447 11.37 -17.50 51.42
N ALA A 448 11.19 -17.08 52.68
CA ALA A 448 10.44 -15.88 53.00
C ALA A 448 11.09 -14.64 52.38
N SER A 449 10.25 -13.71 51.89
CA SER A 449 10.74 -12.45 51.33
C SER A 449 11.45 -11.62 52.40
N LEU A 450 12.67 -11.19 52.09
CA LEU A 450 13.48 -10.32 52.95
C LEU A 450 12.81 -8.96 53.24
N TYR A 451 11.80 -8.55 52.45
CA TYR A 451 11.01 -7.35 52.70
C TYR A 451 10.05 -7.48 53.89
N VAL A 452 9.68 -8.70 54.27
CA VAL A 452 8.73 -8.98 55.36
C VAL A 452 9.43 -9.54 56.58
N THR A 453 10.49 -10.34 56.37
CA THR A 453 11.32 -10.92 57.44
C THR A 453 12.57 -10.10 57.70
N GLY A 454 12.42 -8.77 57.81
CA GLY A 454 13.51 -7.87 58.19
C GLY A 454 14.26 -8.41 59.41
N ILE A 455 15.59 -8.40 59.33
CA ILE A 455 16.55 -8.82 60.36
C ILE A 455 16.20 -8.22 61.73
#